data_AF-A0A7X9JJH1-F1
#
_entry.id   AF-A0A7X9JJH1-F1
#
_cell.length_a   1.000
_cell.length_b   1.000
_cell.length_c   1.000
_cell.angle_alpha   90.00
_cell.angle_beta   90.00
_cell.angle_gamma   90.00
#
_symmetry.space_group_name_H-M   'P 1'
#
loop_
_entity.id
_entity.type
_entity.pdbx_description
1 polymer ?
#
loop_
_entity_poly.entity_id
_entity_poly.type
_entity_poly.pdbx_seq_one_letter_code
_entity_poly.pdbx_strand_id
1 'polypeptide(L)'
;MKHMNMRKLLIMILLCVSTFFTNAQTNKIEIGIIDTIKSKILNEKRSVWIYKPENFNLQNKYPVIYLLDGDWHFISVVGMIQQMSYINGNAIFPEMIIVGIPIKDRFRDLTPTCDSLISKTSGGYNNFISFISKELIPYIDSNYPTAPYKLLIGHSLGGLTVMNTLMKFPDMFNSYVAIDPSMWWDNQISLKEVKIFYQLKSSKIKDCF
;
A
#
# COMPACT_ATOMS: atom_id res chain seq x y z
N MET A 1 18.44 54.27 27.21
CA MET A 1 18.13 53.37 26.08
C MET A 1 18.70 53.97 24.80
N LYS A 2 19.73 53.37 24.18
CA LYS A 2 20.30 53.87 22.92
C LYS A 2 19.31 53.59 21.78
N HIS A 3 18.84 54.63 21.08
CA HIS A 3 17.98 54.49 19.91
C HIS A 3 18.68 53.64 18.85
N MET A 4 18.08 52.50 18.51
CA MET A 4 18.58 51.63 17.45
C MET A 4 18.35 52.30 16.10
N ASN A 5 19.43 52.53 15.35
CA ASN A 5 19.41 53.22 14.06
C ASN A 5 18.51 52.45 13.06
N MET A 6 17.56 53.14 12.43
CA MET A 6 16.61 52.61 11.46
C MET A 6 17.27 51.80 10.32
N ARG A 7 18.50 52.17 9.94
CA ARG A 7 19.29 51.43 8.94
C ARG A 7 19.74 50.05 9.45
N LYS A 8 20.04 49.92 10.75
CA LYS A 8 20.37 48.63 11.37
C LYS A 8 19.15 47.73 11.49
N LEU A 9 17.97 48.31 11.76
CA LEU A 9 16.71 47.57 11.79
C LEU A 9 16.35 47.01 10.40
N LEU A 10 16.50 47.81 9.34
CA LEU A 10 16.26 47.38 7.97
C LEU A 10 17.21 46.25 7.52
N ILE A 11 18.49 46.35 7.85
CA ILE A 11 19.47 45.28 7.55
C ILE A 11 19.13 43.99 8.31
N MET A 12 18.68 44.10 9.56
CA MET A 12 18.28 42.93 10.37
C MET A 12 17.01 42.26 9.81
N ILE A 13 16.04 43.04 9.35
CA ILE A 13 14.84 42.51 8.68
C ILE A 13 15.22 41.81 7.36
N LEU A 14 16.11 42.41 6.56
CA LEU A 14 16.56 41.80 5.30
C LEU A 14 17.31 40.47 5.52
N LEU A 15 18.13 40.39 6.57
CA LEU A 15 18.82 39.17 7.00
C LEU A 15 17.87 38.09 7.55
N CYS A 16 16.80 38.48 8.23
CA CYS A 16 15.76 37.52 8.64
C CYS A 16 14.94 37.02 7.45
N VAL A 17 14.66 37.85 6.46
CA VAL A 17 13.90 37.44 5.26
C VAL A 17 14.72 36.50 4.37
N SER A 18 16.04 36.68 4.28
CA SER A 18 16.91 35.77 3.49
C SER A 18 17.04 34.36 4.10
N THR A 19 16.86 34.20 5.42
CA THR A 19 16.87 32.87 6.06
C THR A 19 15.62 32.01 5.77
N PHE A 20 14.57 32.60 5.20
CA PHE A 20 13.35 31.84 4.83
C PHE A 20 13.37 31.29 3.40
N PHE A 21 14.38 31.62 2.59
CA PHE A 21 14.48 31.18 1.18
C PHE A 21 15.62 30.21 0.92
N THR A 22 15.99 29.38 1.89
CA THR A 22 16.79 28.19 1.61
C THR A 22 15.90 27.13 0.95
N ASN A 23 15.70 27.26 -0.36
CA ASN A 23 15.39 26.11 -1.20
C ASN A 23 16.58 25.16 -1.08
N ALA A 24 16.48 24.16 -0.21
CA ALA A 24 17.44 23.08 -0.18
C ALA A 24 17.43 22.42 -1.56
N GLN A 25 18.49 22.60 -2.35
CA GLN A 25 18.73 21.78 -3.54
C GLN A 25 18.99 20.36 -3.04
N THR A 26 17.96 19.53 -3.00
CA THR A 26 18.08 18.13 -2.61
C THR A 26 18.62 17.36 -3.80
N ASN A 27 19.93 17.16 -3.87
CA ASN A 27 20.58 16.18 -4.75
C ASN A 27 20.32 14.75 -4.23
N LYS A 28 19.04 14.37 -4.10
CA LYS A 28 18.60 13.08 -3.55
C LYS A 28 17.70 12.37 -4.55
N ILE A 29 17.85 11.05 -4.63
CA ILE A 29 16.90 10.18 -5.31
C ILE A 29 15.76 9.92 -4.32
N GLU A 30 14.58 10.47 -4.60
CA GLU A 30 13.37 10.28 -3.80
C GLU A 30 12.40 9.36 -4.54
N ILE A 31 12.02 8.25 -3.90
CA ILE A 31 11.18 7.21 -4.51
C ILE A 31 9.72 7.33 -4.04
N GLY A 32 9.47 8.01 -2.92
CA GLY A 32 8.12 8.14 -2.39
C GLY A 32 8.10 8.86 -1.04
N ILE A 33 6.91 8.95 -0.46
CA ILE A 33 6.67 9.57 0.84
C ILE A 33 6.18 8.54 1.85
N ILE A 34 6.36 8.84 3.13
CA ILE A 34 5.79 8.04 4.22
C ILE A 34 4.68 8.85 4.86
N ASP A 35 3.50 8.26 4.97
CA ASP A 35 2.40 8.79 5.77
C ASP A 35 2.06 7.83 6.93
N THR A 36 1.21 8.27 7.85
CA THR A 36 0.80 7.51 9.02
C THR A 36 -0.70 7.60 9.25
N ILE A 37 -1.35 6.44 9.29
CA ILE A 37 -2.76 6.29 9.61
C ILE A 37 -2.90 5.82 11.06
N LYS A 38 -3.70 6.53 11.86
CA LYS A 38 -4.12 6.05 13.19
C LYS A 38 -5.31 5.10 13.00
N SER A 39 -5.03 3.80 12.94
CA SER A 39 -6.05 2.77 12.75
C SER A 39 -6.85 2.57 14.05
N LYS A 40 -8.17 2.69 13.96
CA LYS A 40 -9.08 2.32 15.06
C LYS A 40 -9.25 0.81 15.11
N ILE A 41 -9.28 0.15 13.94
CA ILE A 41 -9.49 -1.30 13.82
C ILE A 41 -8.31 -2.09 14.42
N LEU A 42 -7.08 -1.66 14.15
CA LEU A 42 -5.87 -2.29 14.69
C LEU A 42 -5.44 -1.70 16.02
N ASN A 43 -6.09 -0.62 16.47
CA ASN A 43 -5.74 0.15 17.66
C ASN A 43 -4.25 0.55 17.69
N GLU A 44 -3.70 0.97 16.54
CA GLU A 44 -2.31 1.37 16.41
C GLU A 44 -2.08 2.36 15.27
N LYS A 45 -0.91 3.01 15.27
CA LYS A 45 -0.45 3.79 14.11
C LYS A 45 0.16 2.84 13.06
N ARG A 46 -0.26 2.96 11.80
CA ARG A 46 0.30 2.23 10.66
C ARG A 46 0.96 3.22 9.71
N SER A 47 2.24 3.00 9.44
CA SER A 47 2.94 3.70 8.37
C SER A 47 2.49 3.16 7.02
N VAL A 48 2.41 4.02 6.01
CA VAL A 48 2.16 3.65 4.61
C VAL A 48 3.14 4.40 3.73
N TRP A 49 3.69 3.71 2.74
CA TRP A 49 4.66 4.28 1.80
C TRP A 49 3.95 4.53 0.48
N ILE A 50 4.08 5.73 -0.05
CA ILE A 50 3.27 6.16 -1.19
C ILE A 50 4.19 6.64 -2.30
N TYR A 51 4.10 5.98 -3.45
CA TYR A 51 4.68 6.43 -4.70
C TYR A 51 3.59 7.06 -5.55
N LYS A 52 3.94 8.18 -6.18
CA LYS A 52 3.13 8.84 -7.20
C LYS A 52 3.91 8.80 -8.52
N PRO A 53 3.24 8.59 -9.66
CA PRO A 53 3.85 8.70 -10.98
C PRO A 53 4.65 9.98 -11.18
N GLU A 54 5.65 9.95 -12.05
CA GLU A 54 6.52 11.11 -12.32
C GLU A 54 5.70 12.30 -12.84
N ASN A 55 4.75 12.03 -13.74
CA ASN A 55 3.84 13.02 -14.30
C ASN A 55 2.52 13.13 -13.52
N PHE A 56 2.59 13.00 -12.18
CA PHE A 56 1.42 13.04 -11.34
C PHE A 56 0.64 14.36 -11.50
N ASN A 57 -0.62 14.25 -11.89
CA ASN A 57 -1.53 15.37 -12.09
C ASN A 57 -2.86 15.10 -11.39
N LEU A 58 -3.34 16.11 -10.63
CA LEU A 58 -4.61 16.04 -9.90
C LEU A 58 -5.84 15.87 -10.80
N GLN A 59 -5.73 16.21 -12.09
CA GLN A 59 -6.81 16.05 -13.08
C GLN A 59 -6.92 14.61 -13.62
N ASN A 60 -5.84 13.82 -13.53
CA ASN A 60 -5.81 12.43 -13.98
C ASN A 60 -6.29 11.49 -12.86
N LYS A 61 -6.77 10.29 -13.22
CA LYS A 61 -7.12 9.24 -12.27
C LYS A 61 -6.18 8.05 -12.43
N TYR A 62 -5.61 7.58 -11.32
CA TYR A 62 -4.57 6.54 -11.33
C TYR A 62 -5.07 5.25 -10.66
N PRO A 63 -4.91 4.07 -11.29
CA PRO A 63 -5.08 2.80 -10.59
C PRO A 63 -4.14 2.71 -9.38
N VAL A 64 -4.54 1.93 -8.37
CA VAL A 64 -3.80 1.85 -7.11
C VAL A 64 -3.35 0.43 -6.83
N ILE A 65 -2.04 0.27 -6.60
CA ILE A 65 -1.46 -0.99 -6.12
C ILE A 65 -1.34 -0.91 -4.59
N TYR A 66 -1.98 -1.83 -3.89
CA TYR A 66 -1.76 -2.08 -2.47
C TYR A 66 -0.76 -3.22 -2.34
N LEU A 67 0.46 -2.87 -1.94
CA LEU A 67 1.58 -3.80 -1.85
C LEU A 67 1.80 -4.18 -0.38
N LEU A 68 1.47 -5.43 -0.04
CA LEU A 68 1.83 -5.99 1.24
C LEU A 68 3.35 -6.06 1.36
N ASP A 69 3.85 -5.93 2.59
CA ASP A 69 5.29 -5.96 2.88
C ASP A 69 6.04 -4.87 2.13
N GLY A 70 5.48 -3.66 2.17
CA GLY A 70 6.04 -2.49 1.50
C GLY A 70 7.48 -2.21 1.91
N ASP A 71 7.84 -2.47 3.16
CA ASP A 71 9.20 -2.34 3.66
C ASP A 71 10.21 -3.26 2.98
N TRP A 72 9.77 -4.34 2.32
CA TRP A 72 10.65 -5.30 1.62
C TRP A 72 10.61 -5.15 0.11
N HIS A 73 9.45 -4.76 -0.46
CA HIS A 73 9.21 -4.87 -1.89
C HIS A 73 8.95 -3.52 -2.60
N PHE A 74 8.76 -2.42 -1.86
CA PHE A 74 8.31 -1.15 -2.44
C PHE A 74 9.25 -0.60 -3.51
N ILE A 75 10.55 -0.54 -3.26
CA ILE A 75 11.53 0.00 -4.23
C ILE A 75 11.50 -0.80 -5.54
N SER A 76 11.52 -2.13 -5.44
CA SER A 76 11.53 -3.01 -6.61
C SER A 76 10.26 -2.88 -7.43
N VAL A 77 9.09 -2.82 -6.78
CA VAL A 77 7.80 -2.67 -7.47
C VAL A 77 7.67 -1.28 -8.11
N VAL A 78 8.12 -0.21 -7.44
CA VAL A 78 8.12 1.15 -8.01
C VAL A 78 8.98 1.19 -9.28
N GLY A 79 10.21 0.69 -9.22
CA GLY A 79 11.10 0.66 -10.39
C GLY A 79 10.51 -0.14 -11.56
N MET A 80 9.86 -1.28 -11.28
CA MET A 80 9.19 -2.08 -12.30
C MET A 80 8.03 -1.32 -12.94
N ILE A 81 7.16 -0.69 -12.14
CA ILE A 81 6.04 0.08 -12.66
C ILE A 81 6.54 1.27 -13.49
N GLN A 82 7.51 2.05 -13.00
CA GLN A 82 8.11 3.15 -13.75
C GLN A 82 8.67 2.69 -15.11
N GLN A 83 9.42 1.58 -15.12
CA GLN A 83 10.03 1.04 -16.32
C GLN A 83 8.99 0.59 -17.36
N MET A 84 7.84 0.10 -16.90
CA MET A 84 6.80 -0.47 -17.75
C MET A 84 5.68 0.51 -18.11
N SER A 85 5.59 1.65 -17.42
CA SER A 85 4.51 2.62 -17.63
C SER A 85 4.92 3.92 -18.31
N TYR A 86 6.21 4.29 -18.29
CA TYR A 86 6.63 5.60 -18.79
C TYR A 86 8.08 5.66 -19.29
N ILE A 87 9.03 5.06 -18.55
CA ILE A 87 10.46 5.20 -18.90
C ILE A 87 10.71 4.67 -20.32
N ASN A 88 11.51 5.43 -21.08
CA ASN A 88 11.82 5.14 -22.49
C ASN A 88 10.58 5.04 -23.40
N GLY A 89 9.48 5.73 -23.04
CA GLY A 89 8.23 5.74 -23.82
C GLY A 89 7.42 4.45 -23.69
N ASN A 90 7.66 3.64 -22.65
CA ASN A 90 6.90 2.43 -22.40
C ASN A 90 5.46 2.76 -21.97
N ALA A 91 4.50 1.92 -22.35
CA ALA A 91 3.08 2.07 -22.03
C ALA A 91 2.39 0.71 -21.82
N ILE A 92 3.15 -0.32 -21.44
CA ILE A 92 2.62 -1.67 -21.17
C ILE A 92 1.66 -1.65 -19.98
N PHE A 93 1.95 -0.81 -18.98
CA PHE A 93 1.03 -0.51 -17.88
C PHE A 93 0.63 0.97 -17.89
N PRO A 94 -0.56 1.32 -17.39
CA PRO A 94 -0.82 2.71 -17.03
C PRO A 94 0.12 3.14 -15.89
N GLU A 95 0.35 4.45 -15.77
CA GLU A 95 0.94 5.00 -14.55
C GLU A 95 0.02 4.71 -13.35
N MET A 96 0.60 4.33 -12.20
CA MET A 96 -0.16 3.89 -11.03
C MET A 96 0.39 4.49 -9.73
N ILE A 97 -0.51 4.71 -8.77
CA ILE A 97 -0.13 4.99 -7.38
C ILE A 97 0.23 3.66 -6.72
N ILE A 98 1.35 3.60 -6.00
CA ILE A 98 1.70 2.41 -5.20
C ILE A 98 1.63 2.79 -3.73
N VAL A 99 0.85 2.01 -2.98
CA VAL A 99 0.68 2.09 -1.54
C VAL A 99 1.36 0.85 -0.93
N GLY A 100 2.62 1.02 -0.54
CA GLY A 100 3.34 0.03 0.25
C GLY A 100 2.83 0.00 1.69
N ILE A 101 2.57 -1.20 2.20
CA ILE A 101 2.05 -1.42 3.55
C ILE A 101 3.13 -2.15 4.36
N PRO A 102 4.01 -1.43 5.08
CA PRO A 102 4.89 -2.04 6.05
C PRO A 102 4.13 -2.86 7.09
N ILE A 103 4.66 -4.04 7.42
CA ILE A 103 4.01 -4.97 8.34
C ILE A 103 4.81 -5.08 9.64
N LYS A 104 4.16 -4.75 10.78
CA LYS A 104 4.79 -4.82 12.09
C LYS A 104 4.89 -6.24 12.65
N ASP A 105 3.81 -7.00 12.51
CA ASP A 105 3.74 -8.41 12.90
C ASP A 105 3.12 -9.18 11.74
N ARG A 106 3.98 -9.82 10.95
CA ARG A 106 3.57 -10.58 9.75
C ARG A 106 2.70 -11.77 10.10
N PHE A 107 2.98 -12.47 11.19
CA PHE A 107 2.16 -13.62 11.56
C PHE A 107 0.77 -13.15 11.97
N ARG A 108 0.66 -12.11 12.80
CA ARG A 108 -0.64 -11.54 13.17
C ARG A 108 -1.40 -11.03 11.95
N ASP A 109 -0.80 -10.15 11.16
CA ASP A 109 -1.52 -9.42 10.12
C ASP A 109 -1.84 -10.30 8.90
N LEU A 110 -0.98 -11.27 8.57
CA LEU A 110 -1.02 -11.96 7.27
C LEU A 110 -1.47 -13.44 7.31
N THR A 111 -1.92 -13.93 8.47
CA THR A 111 -2.38 -15.34 8.60
C THR A 111 -3.86 -15.43 8.93
N PRO A 112 -4.63 -16.28 8.21
CA PRO A 112 -6.08 -16.37 8.34
C PRO A 112 -6.54 -17.08 9.62
N THR A 113 -5.69 -17.92 10.20
CA THR A 113 -5.98 -18.75 11.37
C THR A 113 -4.85 -18.65 12.39
N CYS A 114 -5.16 -18.96 13.64
CA CYS A 114 -4.17 -19.06 14.70
C CYS A 114 -3.49 -20.43 14.65
N ASP A 115 -2.17 -20.42 14.48
CA ASP A 115 -1.29 -21.57 14.67
C ASP A 115 -0.27 -21.21 15.75
N SER A 116 -0.58 -21.58 16.99
CA SER A 116 0.24 -21.26 18.16
C SER A 116 1.57 -22.03 18.21
N LEU A 117 1.71 -23.09 17.41
CA LEU A 117 2.97 -23.83 17.27
C LEU A 117 3.97 -23.05 16.41
N ILE A 118 3.48 -22.30 15.41
CA ILE A 118 4.32 -21.44 14.55
C ILE A 118 4.48 -20.05 15.15
N SER A 119 3.38 -19.40 15.53
CA SER A 119 3.40 -18.08 16.17
C SER A 119 2.18 -17.85 17.04
N LYS A 120 2.42 -17.45 18.29
CA LYS A 120 1.38 -17.10 19.26
C LYS A 120 0.55 -15.86 18.86
N THR A 121 1.04 -15.05 17.92
CA THR A 121 0.35 -13.82 17.49
C THR A 121 -0.48 -13.99 16.22
N SER A 122 -0.46 -15.18 15.60
CA SER A 122 -1.14 -15.47 14.34
C SER A 122 -2.68 -15.37 14.39
N GLY A 123 -3.32 -15.25 13.22
CA GLY A 123 -4.78 -15.26 13.07
C GLY A 123 -5.46 -13.88 13.03
N GLY A 124 -4.71 -12.78 12.91
CA GLY A 124 -5.24 -11.41 12.88
C GLY A 124 -5.68 -10.90 11.50
N TYR A 125 -5.65 -11.74 10.46
CA TYR A 125 -6.02 -11.40 9.07
C TYR A 125 -7.32 -10.60 8.92
N ASN A 126 -8.40 -11.00 9.62
CA ASN A 126 -9.70 -10.33 9.47
C ASN A 126 -9.65 -8.86 9.91
N ASN A 127 -8.89 -8.55 10.97
CA ASN A 127 -8.70 -7.18 11.42
C ASN A 127 -7.80 -6.41 10.44
N PHE A 128 -6.77 -7.05 9.92
CA PHE A 128 -5.87 -6.44 8.95
C PHE A 128 -6.57 -6.09 7.63
N ILE A 129 -7.35 -6.99 7.04
CA ILE A 129 -8.14 -6.70 5.84
C ILE A 129 -9.27 -5.70 6.13
N SER A 130 -9.84 -5.71 7.34
CA SER A 130 -10.79 -4.68 7.75
C SER A 130 -10.14 -3.29 7.81
N PHE A 131 -8.90 -3.17 8.31
CA PHE A 131 -8.12 -1.94 8.23
C PHE A 131 -7.91 -1.50 6.78
N ILE A 132 -7.50 -2.43 5.90
CA ILE A 132 -7.27 -2.09 4.49
C ILE A 132 -8.56 -1.57 3.83
N SER A 133 -9.68 -2.28 4.01
CA SER A 133 -10.96 -1.94 3.37
C SER A 133 -11.62 -0.68 3.93
N LYS A 134 -11.61 -0.50 5.26
CA LYS A 134 -12.43 0.53 5.92
C LYS A 134 -11.64 1.77 6.31
N GLU A 135 -10.31 1.70 6.35
CA GLU A 135 -9.48 2.82 6.78
C GLU A 135 -8.46 3.20 5.70
N LEU A 136 -7.67 2.26 5.20
CA LEU A 136 -6.60 2.57 4.24
C LEU A 136 -7.13 2.97 2.86
N ILE A 137 -7.98 2.15 2.23
CA ILE A 137 -8.53 2.46 0.89
C ILE A 137 -9.24 3.82 0.90
N PRO A 138 -10.19 4.11 1.81
CA PRO A 138 -10.85 5.41 1.88
C PRO A 138 -9.87 6.57 2.11
N TYR A 139 -8.83 6.38 2.93
CA TYR A 139 -7.82 7.39 3.16
C TYR A 139 -7.04 7.72 1.89
N ILE A 140 -6.65 6.72 1.10
CA ILE A 140 -5.95 6.94 -0.17
C ILE A 140 -6.88 7.61 -1.18
N ASP A 141 -8.12 7.16 -1.29
CA ASP A 141 -9.12 7.74 -2.20
C ASP A 141 -9.46 9.20 -1.86
N SER A 142 -9.40 9.59 -0.58
CA SER A 142 -9.66 10.98 -0.18
C SER A 142 -8.48 11.94 -0.41
N ASN A 143 -7.25 11.42 -0.46
CA ASN A 143 -6.03 12.24 -0.52
C ASN A 143 -5.37 12.25 -1.92
N TYR A 144 -5.74 11.31 -2.78
CA TYR A 144 -5.15 11.16 -4.12
C TYR A 144 -6.24 10.96 -5.17
N PRO A 145 -5.97 11.34 -6.44
CA PRO A 145 -6.94 11.17 -7.51
C PRO A 145 -6.90 9.72 -8.02
N THR A 146 -7.52 8.81 -7.26
CA THR A 146 -7.54 7.38 -7.57
C THR A 146 -8.58 7.05 -8.64
N ALA A 147 -8.24 6.08 -9.49
CA ALA A 147 -9.19 5.39 -10.35
C ALA A 147 -9.81 4.20 -9.59
N PRO A 148 -11.00 3.71 -10.00
CA PRO A 148 -11.65 2.59 -9.31
C PRO A 148 -10.84 1.28 -9.29
N TYR A 149 -9.89 1.12 -10.22
CA TYR A 149 -9.10 -0.10 -10.39
C TYR A 149 -8.02 -0.24 -9.31
N LYS A 150 -8.15 -1.27 -8.48
CA LYS A 150 -7.25 -1.57 -7.35
C LYS A 150 -6.61 -2.95 -7.52
N LEU A 151 -5.31 -3.04 -7.25
CA LEU A 151 -4.52 -4.27 -7.22
C LEU A 151 -4.11 -4.59 -5.78
N LEU A 152 -4.14 -5.87 -5.40
CA LEU A 152 -3.48 -6.34 -4.18
C LEU A 152 -2.32 -7.28 -4.54
N ILE A 153 -1.12 -6.98 -4.04
CA ILE A 153 0.09 -7.79 -4.26
C ILE A 153 0.64 -8.25 -2.91
N GLY A 154 1.05 -9.51 -2.83
CA GLY A 154 1.71 -10.05 -1.64
C GLY A 154 2.56 -11.28 -1.94
N HIS A 155 3.62 -11.46 -1.16
CA HIS A 155 4.58 -12.56 -1.28
C HIS A 155 4.58 -13.43 -0.02
N SER A 156 4.74 -14.75 -0.15
CA SER A 156 4.79 -15.69 0.98
C SER A 156 3.53 -15.62 1.86
N LEU A 157 3.62 -15.19 3.13
CA LEU A 157 2.44 -14.94 3.98
C LEU A 157 1.55 -13.81 3.42
N GLY A 158 2.14 -12.82 2.76
CA GLY A 158 1.40 -11.82 1.99
C GLY A 158 0.62 -12.47 0.84
N GLY A 159 1.21 -13.44 0.16
CA GLY A 159 0.54 -14.23 -0.88
C GLY A 159 -0.62 -15.06 -0.32
N LEU A 160 -0.45 -15.66 0.86
CA LEU A 160 -1.53 -16.33 1.59
C LEU A 160 -2.69 -15.37 1.91
N THR A 161 -2.37 -14.14 2.34
CA THR A 161 -3.36 -13.06 2.56
C THR A 161 -4.08 -12.68 1.29
N VAL A 162 -3.37 -12.54 0.16
CA VAL A 162 -3.96 -12.27 -1.15
C VAL A 162 -4.96 -13.36 -1.53
N MET A 163 -4.57 -14.63 -1.43
CA MET A 163 -5.44 -15.77 -1.74
C MET A 163 -6.69 -15.80 -0.85
N ASN A 164 -6.53 -15.60 0.46
CA ASN A 164 -7.66 -15.55 1.39
C ASN A 164 -8.61 -14.38 1.09
N THR A 165 -8.06 -13.22 0.70
CA THR A 165 -8.85 -12.04 0.35
C THR A 165 -9.62 -12.23 -0.95
N LEU A 166 -9.00 -12.82 -1.97
CA LEU A 166 -9.69 -13.17 -3.21
C LEU A 166 -10.88 -14.12 -2.96
N MET A 167 -10.71 -15.12 -2.08
CA MET A 167 -11.79 -16.06 -1.78
C MET A 167 -12.94 -15.44 -0.98
N LYS A 168 -12.63 -14.61 0.03
CA LYS A 168 -13.62 -14.07 0.97
C LYS A 168 -14.24 -12.76 0.50
N PHE A 169 -13.48 -11.94 -0.22
CA PHE A 169 -13.85 -10.60 -0.66
C PHE A 169 -13.38 -10.36 -2.11
N PRO A 170 -13.86 -11.14 -3.09
CA PRO A 170 -13.38 -11.08 -4.49
C PRO A 170 -13.59 -9.71 -5.16
N ASP A 171 -14.57 -8.93 -4.70
CA ASP A 171 -14.89 -7.62 -5.28
C ASP A 171 -14.15 -6.46 -4.60
N MET A 172 -13.33 -6.75 -3.57
CA MET A 172 -12.59 -5.71 -2.85
C MET A 172 -11.46 -5.11 -3.71
N PHE A 173 -10.83 -5.94 -4.55
CA PHE A 173 -9.83 -5.52 -5.53
C PHE A 173 -10.22 -6.02 -6.91
N ASN A 174 -9.75 -5.34 -7.95
CA ASN A 174 -10.02 -5.74 -9.32
C ASN A 174 -9.05 -6.83 -9.79
N SER A 175 -7.89 -6.93 -9.15
CA SER A 175 -6.85 -7.90 -9.48
C SER A 175 -6.00 -8.24 -8.27
N TYR A 176 -5.50 -9.47 -8.26
CA TYR A 176 -4.80 -10.09 -7.15
C TYR A 176 -3.54 -10.77 -7.67
N VAL A 177 -2.38 -10.46 -7.07
CA VAL A 177 -1.10 -11.10 -7.41
C VAL A 177 -0.56 -11.77 -6.16
N ALA A 178 -0.72 -13.09 -6.08
CA ALA A 178 -0.18 -13.91 -5.02
C ALA A 178 1.14 -14.53 -5.49
N ILE A 179 2.25 -14.09 -4.91
CA ILE A 179 3.60 -14.55 -5.28
C ILE A 179 4.04 -15.59 -4.25
N ASP A 180 4.28 -16.82 -4.71
CA ASP A 180 4.67 -17.95 -3.89
C ASP A 180 3.88 -18.04 -2.55
N PRO A 181 2.53 -18.12 -2.62
CA PRO A 181 1.69 -18.03 -1.43
C PRO A 181 1.96 -19.19 -0.48
N SER A 182 2.09 -18.90 0.82
CA SER A 182 2.31 -19.89 1.89
C SER A 182 1.08 -20.75 2.19
N MET A 183 0.57 -21.46 1.17
CA MET A 183 -0.63 -22.31 1.22
C MET A 183 -0.45 -23.56 2.08
N TRP A 184 0.75 -23.80 2.59
CA TRP A 184 1.06 -24.84 3.58
C TRP A 184 0.55 -24.51 4.99
N TRP A 185 0.25 -23.24 5.27
CA TRP A 185 -0.19 -22.75 6.57
C TRP A 185 -1.34 -23.58 7.16
N ASP A 186 -1.25 -23.88 8.46
CA ASP A 186 -2.27 -24.56 9.27
C ASP A 186 -2.84 -25.80 8.55
N ASN A 187 -1.95 -26.76 8.29
CA ASN A 187 -2.30 -28.01 7.62
C ASN A 187 -3.04 -27.80 6.29
N GLN A 188 -2.59 -26.79 5.52
CA GLN A 188 -3.13 -26.42 4.20
C GLN A 188 -4.61 -26.04 4.23
N ILE A 189 -5.09 -25.40 5.31
CA ILE A 189 -6.51 -25.06 5.46
C ILE A 189 -7.02 -24.21 4.29
N SER A 190 -6.29 -23.17 3.88
CA SER A 190 -6.69 -22.33 2.75
C SER A 190 -6.73 -23.10 1.42
N LEU A 191 -5.86 -24.11 1.23
CA LEU A 191 -5.90 -24.93 0.01
C LEU A 191 -7.15 -25.83 -0.02
N LYS A 192 -7.57 -26.34 1.14
CA LYS A 192 -8.82 -27.11 1.28
C LYS A 192 -10.04 -26.22 0.99
N GLU A 193 -10.04 -24.99 1.49
CA GLU A 193 -11.09 -23.99 1.22
C GLU A 193 -11.20 -23.64 -0.28
N VAL A 194 -10.07 -23.42 -0.96
CA VAL A 194 -10.05 -23.17 -2.42
C VAL A 194 -10.74 -24.30 -3.19
N LYS A 195 -10.46 -25.57 -2.86
CA LYS A 195 -11.06 -26.73 -3.54
C LYS A 195 -12.59 -26.74 -3.39
N ILE A 196 -13.09 -26.45 -2.19
CA ILE A 196 -14.53 -26.37 -1.92
C ILE A 196 -15.14 -25.19 -2.70
N PHE A 197 -14.53 -24.02 -2.63
CA PHE A 197 -14.99 -22.83 -3.36
C PHE A 197 -15.10 -23.10 -4.87
N TYR A 198 -14.08 -23.73 -5.47
CA TYR A 198 -14.08 -24.06 -6.89
C TYR A 198 -15.16 -25.08 -7.26
N GLN A 199 -15.38 -26.10 -6.43
CA GLN A 199 -16.44 -27.09 -6.63
C GLN A 199 -17.83 -26.44 -6.60
N LEU A 200 -18.09 -25.54 -5.63
CA LEU A 200 -19.37 -24.83 -5.51
C LEU A 200 -19.63 -23.87 -6.67
N LYS A 201 -18.60 -23.19 -7.19
CA LYS A 201 -18.74 -22.37 -8.41
C LYS A 201 -19.01 -23.23 -9.63
N SER A 202 -18.29 -24.35 -9.76
CA SER A 202 -18.44 -25.25 -10.92
C SER A 202 -19.79 -25.94 -10.95
N SER A 203 -20.37 -26.29 -9.79
CA SER A 203 -21.72 -26.85 -9.72
C SER A 203 -22.77 -25.82 -10.13
N LYS A 204 -22.67 -24.58 -9.66
CA LYS A 204 -23.57 -23.48 -10.06
C LYS A 204 -23.53 -23.17 -11.56
N ILE A 205 -22.40 -23.39 -12.23
CA ILE A 205 -22.27 -23.19 -13.68
C ILE A 205 -22.90 -24.35 -14.47
N LYS A 206 -22.90 -25.57 -13.91
CA LYS A 206 -23.55 -26.73 -14.53
C LYS A 206 -25.08 -26.65 -14.53
N ASP A 207 -25.68 -25.93 -13.58
CA ASP A 207 -27.13 -25.70 -13.52
C ASP A 207 -27.62 -24.62 -14.50
N CYS A 208 -26.71 -23.98 -15.25
CA CYS A 208 -27.03 -22.93 -16.23
C CYS A 208 -27.03 -23.42 -17.69
N PHE A 209 -26.97 -24.74 -17.94
CA PHE A 209 -27.06 -25.36 -19.26
C PHE A 209 -27.99 -26.57 -19.27
#